data_AF-A0A397C6S9-F1
#
_entry.id   AF-A0A397C6S9-F1
#
_cell.length_a   1.000
_cell.length_b   1.000
_cell.length_c   1.000
_cell.angle_alpha   90.00
_cell.angle_beta   90.00
_cell.angle_gamma   90.00
#
_symmetry.space_group_name_H-M   'P 1'
#
loop_
_entity.id
_entity.type
_entity.pdbx_description
1 polymer ?
#
loop_
_entity_poly.entity_id
_entity_poly.type
_entity_poly.pdbx_seq_one_letter_code
_entity_poly.pdbx_strand_id
1 'polypeptide(L)'
;MTLVSDDASQLATFADRIGQLHRTNLTTEVMSAVDTTASLALITDFLKRNYFACVVALVPEDAQYTLARACIATSTPLVTASYVSPRLRHLHQAAVDANIPLLCECGLDPGLDHMGAVSMIASIQASGRGVISKFTSVCGGLPAPESADNPLGYKFSWSPLG
;
A
#
# COMPACT_ATOMS: atom_id res chain seq x y z
N MET A 1 1.22 11.22 4.02
CA MET A 1 0.29 11.15 2.88
C MET A 1 1.13 11.05 1.64
N THR A 2 0.88 10.05 0.79
CA THR A 2 1.65 9.84 -0.45
C THR A 2 0.75 10.19 -1.62
N LEU A 3 1.20 11.10 -2.48
CA LEU A 3 0.51 11.50 -3.70
C LEU A 3 1.40 11.16 -4.89
N VAL A 4 0.84 10.53 -5.92
CA VAL A 4 1.58 10.04 -7.08
C VAL A 4 0.97 10.63 -8.34
N SER A 5 1.83 11.13 -9.23
CA SER A 5 1.45 11.61 -10.55
C SER A 5 2.67 11.51 -11.49
N ASP A 6 2.42 11.18 -12.74
CA ASP A 6 3.37 11.29 -13.85
C ASP A 6 3.31 12.68 -14.54
N ASP A 7 2.32 13.50 -14.20
CA ASP A 7 2.15 14.89 -14.63
C ASP A 7 2.74 15.87 -13.61
N ALA A 8 3.74 16.66 -14.06
CA ALA A 8 4.42 17.67 -13.25
C ALA A 8 3.49 18.80 -12.75
N SER A 9 2.47 19.16 -13.52
CA SER A 9 1.50 20.20 -13.14
C SER A 9 0.60 19.73 -11.98
N GLN A 10 0.25 18.44 -11.96
CA GLN A 10 -0.48 17.84 -10.85
C GLN A 10 0.37 17.74 -9.59
N LEU A 11 1.66 17.41 -9.72
CA LEU A 11 2.59 17.41 -8.57
C LEU A 11 2.69 18.79 -7.91
N ALA A 12 2.78 19.86 -8.70
CA ALA A 12 2.78 21.24 -8.18
C ALA A 12 1.45 21.56 -7.45
N THR A 13 0.33 21.16 -8.04
CA THR A 13 -1.00 21.34 -7.43
C THR A 13 -1.14 20.58 -6.12
N PHE A 14 -0.59 19.37 -6.04
CA PHE A 14 -0.58 18.55 -4.84
C PHE A 14 0.24 19.20 -3.72
N ALA A 15 1.43 19.71 -4.02
CA ALA A 15 2.26 20.41 -3.06
C ALA A 15 1.56 21.66 -2.50
N ASP A 16 0.92 22.47 -3.35
CA ASP A 16 0.17 23.65 -2.94
C ASP A 16 -1.01 23.28 -2.01
N ARG A 17 -1.81 22.28 -2.39
CA ARG A 17 -2.93 21.79 -1.55
C ARG A 17 -2.46 21.29 -0.20
N ILE A 18 -1.31 20.61 -0.13
CA ILE A 18 -0.73 20.18 1.15
C ILE A 18 -0.33 21.38 2.00
N GLY A 19 0.30 22.40 1.42
CA GLY A 19 0.67 23.63 2.12
C GLY A 19 -0.53 24.33 2.77
N GLN A 20 -1.70 24.26 2.12
CA GLN A 20 -2.96 24.83 2.61
C GLN A 20 -3.60 24.04 3.76
N LEU A 21 -3.12 22.83 4.08
CA LEU A 21 -3.65 22.06 5.22
C LEU A 21 -3.21 22.65 6.58
N HIS A 22 -2.26 23.59 6.59
CA HIS A 22 -1.74 24.26 7.78
C HIS A 22 -1.34 23.31 8.93
N ARG A 23 -0.82 22.13 8.57
CA ARG A 23 -0.34 21.11 9.54
C ARG A 23 1.15 21.28 9.78
N THR A 24 1.54 21.55 11.03
CA THR A 24 2.95 21.75 11.41
C THR A 24 3.76 20.46 11.51
N ASN A 25 3.09 19.31 11.61
CA ASN A 25 3.70 18.00 11.74
C ASN A 25 3.83 17.25 10.39
N LEU A 26 3.72 17.97 9.27
CA LEU A 26 3.78 17.40 7.94
C LEU A 26 4.85 18.11 7.11
N THR A 27 5.75 17.32 6.55
CA THR A 27 6.74 17.76 5.56
C THR A 27 6.42 17.10 4.22
N THR A 28 6.69 17.81 3.13
CA THR A 28 6.45 17.31 1.76
C THR A 28 7.76 17.25 1.02
N GLU A 29 8.02 16.13 0.39
CA GLU A 29 9.21 15.88 -0.41
C GLU A 29 8.76 15.30 -1.75
N VAL A 30 9.30 15.83 -2.85
CA VAL A 30 9.00 15.36 -4.20
C VAL A 30 10.17 14.54 -4.69
N MET A 31 9.91 13.28 -5.02
CA MET A 31 10.93 12.34 -5.48
C MET A 31 10.41 11.40 -6.55
N SER A 32 11.31 10.98 -7.44
CA SER A 32 11.01 9.97 -8.45
C SER A 32 11.15 8.57 -7.85
N ALA A 33 10.09 7.76 -7.95
CA ALA A 33 10.04 6.39 -7.43
C ALA A 33 9.92 5.34 -8.54
N VAL A 34 10.59 5.54 -9.67
CA VAL A 34 10.71 4.54 -10.73
C VAL A 34 11.75 3.48 -10.39
N ASP A 35 11.64 2.27 -10.96
CA ASP A 35 12.63 1.20 -10.76
C ASP A 35 13.92 1.45 -11.55
N THR A 36 14.71 2.39 -11.05
CA THR A 36 16.03 2.73 -11.58
C THR A 36 17.03 2.84 -10.43
N THR A 37 18.32 2.65 -10.73
CA THR A 37 19.40 2.83 -9.75
C THR A 37 19.42 4.25 -9.16
N ALA A 38 19.09 5.26 -9.97
CA ALA A 38 19.08 6.66 -9.52
C ALA A 38 17.95 6.92 -8.50
N SER A 39 16.72 6.48 -8.80
CA SER A 39 15.59 6.59 -7.87
C SER A 39 15.83 5.82 -6.57
N LEU A 40 16.38 4.60 -6.68
CA LEU A 40 16.74 3.81 -5.50
C LEU A 40 17.73 4.55 -4.61
N ALA A 41 18.80 5.09 -5.19
CA ALA A 41 19.83 5.82 -4.45
C ALA A 41 19.24 7.06 -3.76
N LEU A 42 18.44 7.85 -4.50
CA LEU A 42 17.79 9.04 -3.97
C LEU A 42 16.89 8.73 -2.77
N ILE A 43 16.03 7.71 -2.88
CA ILE A 43 15.13 7.28 -1.80
C ILE A 43 15.95 6.74 -0.62
N THR A 44 16.96 5.92 -0.88
CA THR A 44 17.83 5.37 0.17
C THR A 44 18.54 6.48 0.95
N ASP A 45 19.08 7.49 0.26
CA ASP A 45 19.75 8.62 0.90
C ASP A 45 18.77 9.52 1.66
N PHE A 46 17.53 9.63 1.19
CA PHE A 46 16.46 10.30 1.93
C PHE A 46 16.13 9.58 3.24
N LEU A 47 15.95 8.25 3.19
CA LEU A 47 15.68 7.40 4.36
C LEU A 47 16.88 7.33 5.32
N LYS A 48 18.12 7.51 4.85
CA LYS A 48 19.30 7.57 5.74
C LYS A 48 19.43 8.89 6.49
N ARG A 49 19.11 10.00 5.81
CA ARG A 49 19.24 11.36 6.39
C ARG A 49 18.14 11.66 7.41
N ASN A 50 17.05 10.92 7.38
CA ASN A 50 15.88 11.14 8.22
C ASN A 50 15.52 9.83 8.93
N TYR A 51 15.20 9.90 10.22
CA TYR A 51 14.75 8.71 10.93
C TYR A 51 13.24 8.52 10.72
N PHE A 52 12.85 7.39 10.12
CA PHE A 52 11.46 6.98 9.96
C PHE A 52 11.19 5.69 10.74
N ALA A 53 10.10 5.68 11.51
CA ALA A 53 9.66 4.47 12.18
C ALA A 53 9.09 3.43 11.19
N CYS A 54 8.48 3.89 10.09
CA CYS A 54 7.92 3.05 9.05
C CYS A 54 7.66 3.88 7.77
N VAL A 55 7.75 3.22 6.62
CA VAL A 55 7.30 3.73 5.31
C VAL A 55 5.94 3.12 4.96
N VAL A 56 4.99 3.97 4.58
CA VAL A 56 3.66 3.54 4.09
C VAL A 56 3.61 3.77 2.58
N ALA A 57 3.66 2.68 1.80
CA ALA A 57 3.74 2.70 0.35
C ALA A 57 2.35 2.67 -0.30
N LEU A 58 1.74 3.84 -0.46
CA LEU A 58 0.49 4.01 -1.23
C LEU A 58 0.80 4.48 -2.65
N VAL A 59 1.49 3.64 -3.41
CA VAL A 59 2.00 3.92 -4.76
C VAL A 59 1.74 2.73 -5.70
N PRO A 60 1.82 2.90 -7.03
CA PRO A 60 1.75 1.78 -7.97
C PRO A 60 2.79 0.69 -7.69
N GLU A 61 2.50 -0.54 -8.11
CA GLU A 61 3.30 -1.74 -7.80
C GLU A 61 4.80 -1.59 -8.14
N ASP A 62 5.12 -1.04 -9.32
CA ASP A 62 6.52 -0.86 -9.75
C ASP A 62 7.32 0.02 -8.79
N ALA A 63 6.68 1.07 -8.25
CA ALA A 63 7.31 1.96 -7.27
C ALA A 63 7.48 1.28 -5.90
N GLN A 64 6.58 0.36 -5.53
CA GLN A 64 6.69 -0.39 -4.27
C GLN A 64 7.97 -1.24 -4.23
N TYR A 65 8.38 -1.82 -5.35
CA TYR A 65 9.62 -2.61 -5.41
C TYR A 65 10.86 -1.77 -5.10
N THR A 66 10.97 -0.57 -5.68
CA THR A 66 12.06 0.38 -5.41
C THR A 66 12.08 0.82 -3.96
N LEU A 67 10.91 1.16 -3.41
CA LEU A 67 10.77 1.55 -2.00
C LEU A 67 11.16 0.42 -1.05
N ALA A 68 10.74 -0.82 -1.31
CA ALA A 68 11.08 -1.99 -0.49
C ALA A 68 12.59 -2.23 -0.46
N ARG A 69 13.28 -2.11 -1.61
CA ARG A 69 14.74 -2.23 -1.65
C ARG A 69 15.44 -1.12 -0.85
N ALA A 70 14.97 0.12 -0.94
CA ALA A 70 15.50 1.22 -0.13
C ALA A 70 15.29 0.96 1.37
N CYS A 71 14.09 0.53 1.75
CA CYS A 71 13.72 0.18 3.11
C CYS A 71 14.60 -0.93 3.71
N ILE A 72 14.87 -2.00 2.94
CA ILE A 72 15.80 -3.06 3.33
C ILE A 72 17.21 -2.49 3.55
N ALA A 73 17.69 -1.64 2.64
CA ALA A 73 19.01 -1.04 2.73
C ALA A 73 19.18 -0.10 3.94
N THR A 74 18.08 0.41 4.51
CA THR A 74 18.07 1.30 5.67
C THR A 74 17.46 0.67 6.92
N SER A 75 17.17 -0.64 6.92
CA SER A 75 16.45 -1.33 7.98
C SER A 75 15.21 -0.57 8.45
N THR A 76 14.43 -0.02 7.50
CA THR A 76 13.19 0.70 7.77
C THR A 76 11.99 -0.19 7.44
N PRO A 77 11.05 -0.44 8.38
CA PRO A 77 9.83 -1.20 8.11
C PRO A 77 8.98 -0.60 6.99
N LEU A 78 8.29 -1.44 6.21
CA LEU A 78 7.37 -0.99 5.17
C LEU A 78 5.98 -1.62 5.33
N VAL A 79 4.94 -0.83 5.06
CA VAL A 79 3.54 -1.28 4.96
C VAL A 79 2.95 -0.86 3.61
N THR A 80 2.21 -1.75 2.94
CA THR A 80 1.45 -1.48 1.71
C THR A 80 0.07 -2.12 1.76
N ALA A 81 -0.88 -1.52 1.05
CA ALA A 81 -2.25 -2.01 0.90
C ALA A 81 -2.45 -2.84 -0.39
N SER A 82 -1.36 -3.22 -1.06
CA SER A 82 -1.39 -4.00 -2.31
C SER A 82 -1.03 -5.47 -2.08
N TYR A 83 -1.43 -6.31 -3.05
CA TYR A 83 -1.02 -7.72 -3.14
C TYR A 83 0.51 -7.88 -3.10
N VAL A 84 0.98 -9.01 -2.56
CA VAL A 84 2.41 -9.36 -2.64
C VAL A 84 2.76 -9.78 -4.07
N SER A 85 3.42 -8.89 -4.81
CA SER A 85 3.92 -9.20 -6.15
C SER A 85 5.05 -10.25 -6.14
N PRO A 86 5.28 -10.98 -7.25
CA PRO A 86 6.42 -11.89 -7.37
C PRO A 86 7.76 -11.20 -7.08
N ARG A 87 7.91 -9.95 -7.51
CA ARG A 87 9.13 -9.15 -7.28
C ARG A 87 9.34 -8.84 -5.80
N LEU A 88 8.29 -8.41 -5.09
CA LEU A 88 8.37 -8.19 -3.65
C LEU A 88 8.61 -9.50 -2.89
N ARG A 89 8.02 -10.61 -3.32
CA ARG A 89 8.25 -11.93 -2.72
C ARG A 89 9.72 -12.36 -2.78
N HIS A 90 10.42 -12.05 -3.87
CA HIS A 90 11.86 -12.32 -3.98
C HIS A 90 12.72 -11.56 -2.96
N LEU A 91 12.22 -10.47 -2.38
CA LEU A 91 12.92 -9.70 -1.36
C LEU A 91 12.76 -10.28 0.06
N HIS A 92 11.99 -11.35 0.24
CA HIS A 92 11.68 -11.91 1.56
C HIS A 92 12.93 -12.19 2.40
N GLN A 93 13.90 -12.93 1.85
CA GLN A 93 15.11 -13.28 2.60
C GLN A 93 15.92 -12.02 2.97
N ALA A 94 16.05 -11.07 2.06
CA ALA A 94 16.77 -9.82 2.32
C ALA A 94 16.09 -8.97 3.42
N ALA A 95 14.76 -8.99 3.49
CA ALA A 95 14.02 -8.33 4.57
C ALA A 95 14.19 -9.05 5.93
N VAL A 96 14.20 -10.39 5.92
CA VAL A 96 14.51 -11.21 7.11
C VAL A 96 15.92 -10.93 7.61
N ASP A 97 16.91 -10.92 6.71
CA ASP A 97 18.31 -10.65 7.05
C ASP A 97 18.51 -9.23 7.59
N ALA A 98 17.77 -8.25 7.06
CA ALA A 98 17.74 -6.87 7.55
C ALA A 98 16.91 -6.68 8.84
N ASN A 99 16.25 -7.74 9.32
CA ASN A 99 15.39 -7.78 10.49
C ASN A 99 14.25 -6.73 10.45
N ILE A 100 13.58 -6.60 9.32
CA ILE A 100 12.43 -5.70 9.17
C ILE A 100 11.21 -6.41 8.57
N PRO A 101 9.99 -6.00 8.97
CA PRO A 101 8.79 -6.45 8.29
C PRO A 101 8.54 -5.64 7.02
N LEU A 102 8.14 -6.35 5.96
CA LEU A 102 7.47 -5.79 4.79
C LEU A 102 6.02 -6.29 4.79
N LEU A 103 5.11 -5.53 5.40
CA LEU A 103 3.71 -5.91 5.51
C LEU A 103 2.94 -5.46 4.28
N CYS A 104 2.50 -6.42 3.47
CA CYS A 104 1.63 -6.17 2.32
C CYS A 104 0.18 -6.49 2.69
N GLU A 105 -0.73 -6.35 1.73
CA GLU A 105 -2.12 -6.83 1.88
C GLU A 105 -2.81 -6.23 3.11
N CYS A 106 -2.53 -4.96 3.40
CA CYS A 106 -3.12 -4.21 4.53
C CYS A 106 -4.23 -3.24 4.06
N GLY A 107 -5.08 -3.67 3.13
CA GLY A 107 -6.19 -2.90 2.57
C GLY A 107 -7.57 -3.46 2.91
N LEU A 108 -8.53 -3.26 2.00
CA LEU A 108 -9.86 -3.87 2.07
C LEU A 108 -9.83 -5.28 1.49
N ASP A 109 -9.44 -5.37 0.22
CA ASP A 109 -9.26 -6.58 -0.57
C ASP A 109 -8.06 -6.31 -1.50
N PRO A 110 -6.84 -6.75 -1.13
CA PRO A 110 -6.54 -7.67 -0.03
C PRO A 110 -6.33 -6.97 1.32
N GLY A 111 -6.84 -7.56 2.41
CA GLY A 111 -6.55 -7.21 3.79
C GLY A 111 -7.65 -7.56 4.79
N LEU A 112 -8.70 -6.74 4.88
CA LEU A 112 -9.81 -7.01 5.81
C LEU A 112 -10.51 -8.34 5.50
N ASP A 113 -10.59 -8.71 4.23
CA ASP A 113 -11.06 -10.02 3.80
C ASP A 113 -10.22 -11.17 4.40
N HIS A 114 -8.89 -11.04 4.40
CA HIS A 114 -7.96 -12.00 4.99
C HIS A 114 -8.11 -12.07 6.52
N MET A 115 -8.13 -10.91 7.18
CA MET A 115 -8.28 -10.82 8.64
C MET A 115 -9.58 -11.48 9.11
N GLY A 116 -10.69 -11.19 8.42
CA GLY A 116 -11.98 -11.79 8.69
C GLY A 116 -12.00 -13.30 8.44
N ALA A 117 -11.46 -13.74 7.31
CA ALA A 117 -11.38 -15.15 6.94
C ALA A 117 -10.56 -15.95 7.96
N VAL A 118 -9.34 -15.50 8.26
CA VAL A 118 -8.42 -16.19 9.18
C VAL A 118 -9.00 -16.26 10.59
N SER A 119 -9.61 -15.17 11.08
CA SER A 119 -10.26 -15.15 12.40
C SER A 119 -11.38 -16.20 12.50
N MET A 120 -12.26 -16.25 11.49
CA MET A 120 -13.33 -17.23 11.42
C MET A 120 -12.81 -18.68 11.33
N ILE A 121 -11.80 -18.92 10.48
CA ILE A 121 -11.17 -20.24 10.34
C ILE A 121 -10.56 -20.69 11.68
N ALA A 122 -9.80 -19.81 12.34
CA ALA A 122 -9.16 -20.11 13.61
C ALA A 122 -10.19 -20.43 14.70
N SER A 123 -11.30 -19.70 14.76
CA SER A 123 -12.39 -19.98 15.71
C SER A 123 -13.01 -21.37 15.49
N ILE A 124 -13.26 -21.77 14.24
CA ILE A 124 -13.78 -23.09 13.89
C ILE A 124 -12.80 -24.19 14.30
N GLN A 125 -11.50 -24.01 14.01
CA GLN A 125 -10.45 -24.97 14.37
C GLN A 125 -10.32 -25.11 15.89
N ALA A 126 -10.36 -24.01 16.65
CA ALA A 126 -10.26 -24.00 18.11
C ALA A 126 -11.43 -24.73 18.79
N SER A 127 -12.61 -24.78 18.16
CA SER A 127 -13.77 -25.52 18.69
C SER A 127 -13.61 -27.06 18.65
N GLY A 128 -12.59 -27.56 17.93
CA GLY A 128 -12.25 -28.98 17.86
C GLY A 128 -13.27 -29.88 17.14
N ARG A 129 -14.33 -29.31 16.53
CA ARG A 129 -15.40 -30.09 15.89
C ARG A 129 -15.86 -29.54 14.54
N GLY A 130 -15.21 -28.51 14.01
CA GLY A 130 -15.61 -27.88 12.75
C GLY A 130 -14.68 -28.24 11.59
N VAL A 131 -15.26 -28.69 10.48
CA VAL A 131 -14.57 -28.82 9.19
C VAL A 131 -15.18 -27.80 8.24
N ILE A 132 -14.33 -27.03 7.57
CA ILE A 132 -14.77 -26.07 6.55
C ILE A 132 -15.01 -26.84 5.26
N SER A 133 -16.28 -27.07 4.93
CA SER A 133 -16.69 -27.76 3.70
C SER A 133 -16.80 -26.82 2.50
N LYS A 134 -17.03 -25.52 2.73
CA LYS A 134 -17.09 -24.47 1.72
C LYS A 134 -16.75 -23.12 2.34
N PHE A 135 -15.97 -22.32 1.61
CA PHE A 135 -15.73 -20.91 1.92
C PHE A 135 -16.18 -20.06 0.74
N THR A 136 -16.85 -18.94 1.01
CA THR A 136 -17.30 -18.01 -0.03
C THR A 136 -17.16 -16.60 0.53
N SER A 137 -16.44 -15.75 -0.21
CA SER A 137 -16.23 -14.35 0.11
C SER A 137 -16.65 -13.51 -1.08
N VAL A 138 -17.38 -12.43 -0.83
CA VAL A 138 -17.82 -11.47 -1.85
C VAL A 138 -17.53 -10.09 -1.30
N CYS A 139 -16.80 -9.28 -2.08
CA CYS A 139 -16.45 -7.91 -1.75
C CYS A 139 -16.85 -6.99 -2.91
N GLY A 140 -17.17 -5.73 -2.61
CA GLY A 140 -17.50 -4.74 -3.63
C GLY A 140 -17.50 -3.32 -3.08
N GLY A 141 -16.75 -2.43 -3.73
CA GLY A 141 -16.83 -0.99 -3.51
C GLY A 141 -17.89 -0.38 -4.42
N LEU A 142 -19.11 -0.22 -3.91
CA LEU A 142 -20.24 0.31 -4.66
C LEU A 142 -20.69 1.66 -4.09
N PRO A 143 -21.26 2.56 -4.91
CA PRO A 143 -21.96 3.72 -4.37
C PRO A 143 -23.10 3.29 -3.45
N ALA A 144 -23.46 4.14 -2.50
CA ALA A 144 -24.68 3.94 -1.71
C ALA A 144 -25.90 3.82 -2.66
N PRO A 145 -26.94 3.04 -2.31
CA PRO A 145 -28.08 2.77 -3.21
C PRO A 145 -28.72 4.04 -3.78
N GLU A 146 -28.89 5.07 -2.95
CA GLU A 146 -29.43 6.38 -3.33
C GLU A 146 -28.52 7.17 -4.30
N SER A 147 -27.24 6.78 -4.39
CA SER A 147 -26.23 7.37 -5.27
C SER A 147 -25.93 6.50 -6.50
N ALA A 148 -26.62 5.36 -6.68
CA ALA A 148 -26.48 4.49 -7.84
C ALA A 148 -27.42 4.90 -8.99
N ASP A 149 -27.50 6.21 -9.25
CA ASP A 149 -28.50 6.90 -10.08
C ASP A 149 -28.11 7.01 -11.56
N ASN A 150 -27.22 6.14 -12.05
CA ASN A 150 -26.76 6.13 -13.43
C ASN A 150 -26.94 4.75 -14.07
N PRO A 151 -26.88 4.62 -15.41
CA PRO A 151 -27.14 3.35 -16.11
C PRO A 151 -26.27 2.15 -15.68
N LEU A 152 -25.10 2.38 -15.09
CA LEU A 152 -24.22 1.33 -14.60
C LEU A 152 -24.46 0.98 -13.14
N GLY A 153 -25.19 1.80 -12.39
CA GLY A 153 -25.30 1.69 -10.93
C GLY A 153 -23.94 1.80 -10.22
N TYR A 154 -22.95 2.45 -10.86
CA TYR A 154 -21.55 2.46 -10.39
C TYR A 154 -20.95 3.86 -10.46
N LYS A 155 -20.02 4.18 -9.55
CA LYS A 155 -19.21 5.40 -9.59
C LYS A 155 -17.75 5.05 -9.35
N PHE A 156 -16.86 5.58 -10.18
CA PHE A 156 -15.44 5.29 -10.10
C PHE A 156 -14.78 6.08 -8.97
N SER A 157 -14.19 5.37 -8.01
CA SER A 157 -13.39 5.94 -6.92
C SER A 157 -11.92 6.16 -7.31
N TRP A 158 -11.49 5.62 -8.45
CA TRP A 158 -10.18 5.82 -9.10
C TRP A 158 -10.27 5.46 -10.59
N SER A 159 -9.14 5.52 -11.31
CA SER A 159 -9.07 5.18 -12.74
C SER A 159 -9.61 3.76 -13.04
N PRO A 160 -10.56 3.60 -13.99
CA PRO A 160 -11.22 2.32 -14.26
C PRO A 160 -10.46 1.41 -15.24
N LEU A 161 -9.16 1.64 -15.46
CA LEU A 161 -8.36 0.84 -16.40
C LEU A 161 -8.11 -0.60 -15.93
N GLY A 162 -8.24 -0.85 -14.61
CA GLY A 162 -8.00 -2.15 -13.99
C GLY A 162 -9.13 -3.16 -14.18
#